data_AF-A0A931C5X4-F1
#
_entry.id   AF-A0A931C5X4-F1
#
_cell.length_a   1.000
_cell.length_b   1.000
_cell.length_c   1.000
_cell.angle_alpha   90.00
_cell.angle_beta   90.00
_cell.angle_gamma   90.00
#
_symmetry.space_group_name_H-M   'P 1'
#
loop_
_entity.id
_entity.type
_entity.pdbx_description
1 polymer ?
#
loop_
_entity_poly.entity_id
_entity_poly.type
_entity_poly.pdbx_seq_one_letter_code
_entity_poly.pdbx_strand_id
1 'polypeptide(L)'
;MTVTAPVAALDNPARRVLWRTGAASLIAGPLLFFAGSVTAPAQDSETQAGYVESLARDPMLTQVSALLLHYGNIFIGVGALLLPLLVRGRKGAVVTIVGSLMMALGFLNISGNLLSDWWIMELGRNLPIEQAVALAEGALGHGLLQVWNFTEMLSLLGVVVAQVGLARAGVIGWWAVPLPVVCLLGAFALPLSMPLLISAVVGAAFAPLVVAGIRAMRRPA
;
A
#
# COMPACT_ATOMS: atom_id res chain seq x y z
N MET A 1 46.38 21.43 24.21
CA MET A 1 45.09 22.10 23.92
C MET A 1 44.58 21.59 22.59
N THR A 2 43.68 20.61 22.61
CA THR A 2 43.01 20.08 21.41
C THR A 2 41.70 20.83 21.26
N VAL A 3 41.64 21.77 20.32
CA VAL A 3 40.40 22.43 19.94
C VAL A 3 39.59 21.43 19.11
N THR A 4 38.70 20.68 19.75
CA THR A 4 37.61 20.00 19.04
C THR A 4 36.63 21.08 18.61
N ALA A 5 36.74 21.54 17.36
CA ALA A 5 35.68 22.32 16.75
C ALA A 5 34.36 21.54 16.90
N PRO A 6 33.27 22.16 17.37
CA PRO A 6 31.98 21.51 17.33
C PRO A 6 31.69 21.30 15.85
N VAL A 7 31.61 20.04 15.41
CA VAL A 7 30.98 19.70 14.14
C VAL A 7 29.53 20.11 14.32
N ALA A 8 29.22 21.38 14.03
CA ALA A 8 27.86 21.81 13.77
C ALA A 8 27.37 20.87 12.69
N ALA A 9 26.57 19.89 13.08
CA ALA A 9 25.96 18.94 12.17
C ALA A 9 25.28 19.78 11.11
N LEU A 10 25.88 19.83 9.92
CA LEU A 10 25.41 20.69 8.85
C LEU A 10 23.97 20.29 8.58
N ASP A 11 23.08 21.23 8.86
CA ASP A 11 21.65 21.14 8.67
C ASP A 11 21.41 20.92 7.17
N ASN A 12 21.42 19.65 6.72
CA ASN A 12 21.32 19.34 5.30
C ASN A 12 19.85 19.49 4.88
N PRO A 13 19.50 20.52 4.10
CA PRO A 13 18.11 20.79 3.73
C PRO A 13 17.52 19.64 2.92
N ALA A 14 18.31 18.99 2.07
CA ALA A 14 17.84 17.85 1.27
C ALA A 14 17.48 16.65 2.16
N ARG A 15 18.28 16.36 3.18
CA ARG A 15 17.98 15.31 4.17
C ARG A 15 16.68 15.60 4.92
N ARG A 16 16.48 16.86 5.31
CA ARG A 16 15.25 17.30 6.00
C ARG A 16 14.02 17.19 5.11
N VAL A 17 14.13 17.57 3.83
CA VAL A 17 13.05 17.43 2.86
C VAL A 17 12.72 15.97 2.64
N LEU A 18 13.70 15.12 2.31
CA LEU A 18 13.51 13.67 2.11
C LEU A 18 12.86 12.99 3.32
N TRP A 19 13.29 13.35 4.52
CA TRP A 19 12.72 12.83 5.75
C TRP A 19 11.24 13.22 5.90
N ARG A 20 10.92 14.51 5.74
CA ARG A 20 9.56 15.02 5.90
C ARG A 20 8.63 14.51 4.81
N THR A 21 9.08 14.45 3.57
CA THR A 21 8.26 13.93 2.45
C THR A 21 8.02 12.44 2.62
N GLY A 22 9.04 11.64 2.93
CA GLY A 22 8.85 10.21 3.20
C GLY A 22 7.91 9.95 4.38
N ALA A 23 7.99 10.76 5.44
CA ALA A 23 7.15 10.64 6.62
C ALA A 23 5.69 11.03 6.32
N ALA A 24 5.50 12.09 5.51
CA ALA A 24 4.20 12.46 4.99
C ALA A 24 3.62 11.37 4.08
N SER A 25 4.43 10.74 3.23
CA SER A 25 4.00 9.62 2.36
C SER A 25 3.48 8.42 3.17
N LEU A 26 4.13 8.09 4.29
CA LEU A 26 3.66 7.02 5.20
C LEU A 26 2.31 7.32 5.87
N ILE A 27 1.85 8.57 5.85
CA ILE A 27 0.55 9.00 6.37
C ILE A 27 -0.46 9.13 5.23
N ALA A 28 -0.10 9.88 4.19
CA ALA A 28 -0.95 10.14 3.04
C ALA A 28 -1.31 8.86 2.28
N GLY A 29 -0.35 7.93 2.13
CA GLY A 29 -0.56 6.67 1.42
C GLY A 29 -1.70 5.84 1.99
N PRO A 30 -1.65 5.45 3.28
CA PRO A 30 -2.74 4.74 3.94
C PRO A 30 -4.09 5.48 3.90
N LEU A 31 -4.09 6.81 4.01
CA LEU A 31 -5.34 7.59 3.96
C LEU A 31 -5.97 7.58 2.55
N LEU A 32 -5.15 7.75 1.52
CA LEU A 32 -5.57 7.67 0.12
C LEU A 32 -6.02 6.25 -0.24
N PHE A 33 -5.28 5.23 0.21
CA PHE A 33 -5.68 3.84 0.03
C PHE A 33 -7.05 3.60 0.65
N PHE A 34 -7.25 3.99 1.93
CA PHE A 34 -8.52 3.83 2.62
C PHE A 34 -9.65 4.58 1.91
N ALA A 35 -9.43 5.82 1.50
CA ALA A 35 -10.42 6.59 0.74
C ALA A 35 -10.77 5.89 -0.58
N GLY A 36 -9.77 5.39 -1.30
CA GLY A 36 -9.94 4.61 -2.53
C GLY A 36 -10.78 3.36 -2.31
N SER A 37 -10.50 2.59 -1.25
CA SER A 37 -11.29 1.41 -0.87
C SER A 37 -12.73 1.76 -0.52
N VAL A 38 -12.97 2.84 0.23
CA VAL A 38 -14.32 3.31 0.57
C VAL A 38 -15.10 3.71 -0.68
N THR A 39 -14.42 4.25 -1.68
CA THR A 39 -15.02 4.60 -2.97
C THR A 39 -15.02 3.47 -3.99
N ALA A 40 -14.58 2.25 -3.62
CA ALA A 40 -14.59 1.13 -4.56
C ALA A 40 -16.04 0.74 -4.92
N PRO A 41 -16.39 0.56 -6.20
CA PRO A 41 -17.72 0.12 -6.60
C PRO A 41 -18.10 -1.21 -5.93
N ALA A 42 -19.31 -1.30 -5.41
CA ALA A 42 -19.80 -2.51 -4.77
C ALA A 42 -19.92 -3.67 -5.78
N GLN A 43 -19.42 -4.83 -5.40
CA GLN A 43 -19.41 -6.03 -6.22
C GLN A 43 -20.39 -7.06 -5.65
N ASP A 44 -21.27 -7.58 -6.51
CA ASP A 44 -22.38 -8.45 -6.07
C ASP A 44 -21.99 -9.95 -6.02
N SER A 45 -20.89 -10.33 -6.69
CA SER A 45 -20.38 -11.71 -6.68
C SER A 45 -18.87 -11.73 -6.88
N GLU A 46 -18.16 -12.75 -6.38
CA GLU A 46 -16.71 -12.95 -6.58
C GLU A 46 -16.32 -13.32 -8.03
N THR A 47 -17.28 -13.36 -8.96
CA THR A 47 -17.01 -13.73 -10.35
C THR A 47 -16.38 -12.59 -11.14
N GLN A 48 -15.69 -12.92 -12.23
CA GLN A 48 -15.16 -11.92 -13.16
C GLN A 48 -16.29 -11.06 -13.76
N ALA A 49 -17.45 -11.65 -14.06
CA ALA A 49 -18.62 -10.91 -14.52
C ALA A 49 -19.08 -9.86 -13.49
N GLY A 50 -19.18 -10.27 -12.22
CA GLY A 50 -19.55 -9.36 -11.12
C GLY A 50 -18.55 -8.20 -10.95
N TYR A 51 -17.26 -8.45 -11.18
CA TYR A 51 -16.23 -7.41 -11.15
C TYR A 51 -16.32 -6.46 -12.36
N VAL A 52 -16.53 -6.98 -13.57
CA VAL A 52 -16.73 -6.14 -14.77
C VAL A 52 -17.99 -5.25 -14.60
N GLU A 53 -19.09 -5.84 -14.13
CA GLU A 53 -20.34 -5.12 -13.87
C GLU A 53 -20.19 -4.05 -12.80
N SER A 54 -19.45 -4.33 -11.70
CA SER A 54 -19.25 -3.36 -10.63
C SER A 54 -18.50 -2.12 -11.13
N LEU A 55 -17.44 -2.32 -11.92
CA LEU A 55 -16.64 -1.23 -12.47
C LEU A 55 -17.39 -0.42 -13.54
N ALA A 56 -18.21 -1.08 -14.37
CA ALA A 56 -18.95 -0.43 -15.45
C ALA A 56 -20.15 0.40 -14.96
N ARG A 57 -20.71 0.06 -13.79
CA ARG A 57 -21.95 0.63 -13.24
C ARG A 57 -21.86 2.14 -12.96
N ASP A 58 -20.77 2.58 -12.35
CA ASP A 58 -20.51 4.00 -12.06
C ASP A 58 -19.06 4.35 -12.47
N PRO A 59 -18.87 4.90 -13.69
CA PRO A 59 -17.54 5.17 -14.22
C PRO A 59 -16.77 6.22 -13.42
N MET A 60 -17.48 7.21 -12.87
CA MET A 60 -16.83 8.27 -12.10
C MET A 60 -16.31 7.69 -10.78
N LEU A 61 -17.13 6.88 -10.11
CA LEU A 61 -16.75 6.23 -8.86
C LEU A 61 -15.55 5.29 -9.07
N THR A 62 -15.56 4.49 -10.14
CA THR A 62 -14.43 3.64 -10.55
C THR A 62 -13.15 4.46 -10.74
N GLN A 63 -13.21 5.55 -11.51
CA GLN A 63 -12.04 6.40 -11.76
C GLN A 63 -11.51 7.04 -10.47
N VAL A 64 -12.39 7.54 -9.60
CA VAL A 64 -12.01 8.11 -8.30
C VAL A 64 -11.34 7.06 -7.42
N SER A 65 -11.93 5.88 -7.30
CA SER A 65 -11.36 4.78 -6.52
C SER A 65 -9.99 4.37 -7.05
N ALA A 66 -9.88 4.09 -8.34
CA ALA A 66 -8.64 3.69 -8.99
C ALA A 66 -7.54 4.75 -8.83
N LEU A 67 -7.87 6.05 -8.95
CA LEU A 67 -6.92 7.14 -8.78
C LEU A 67 -6.41 7.26 -7.33
N LEU A 68 -7.32 7.16 -6.36
CA LEU A 68 -6.98 7.22 -4.93
C LEU A 68 -6.14 6.01 -4.51
N LEU A 69 -6.53 4.82 -4.95
CA LEU A 69 -5.76 3.60 -4.72
C LEU A 69 -4.39 3.70 -5.41
N HIS A 70 -4.31 4.21 -6.63
CA HIS A 70 -3.05 4.35 -7.38
C HIS A 70 -2.05 5.20 -6.61
N TYR A 71 -2.44 6.43 -6.25
CA TYR A 71 -1.55 7.30 -5.48
C TYR A 71 -1.34 6.79 -4.05
N GLY A 72 -2.34 6.17 -3.42
CA GLY A 72 -2.19 5.53 -2.11
C GLY A 72 -1.09 4.49 -2.10
N ASN A 73 -1.10 3.59 -3.10
CA ASN A 73 -0.06 2.58 -3.30
C ASN A 73 1.31 3.23 -3.59
N ILE A 74 1.41 4.25 -4.45
CA ILE A 74 2.67 4.98 -4.71
C ILE A 74 3.23 5.58 -3.42
N PHE A 75 2.41 6.29 -2.64
CA PHE A 75 2.84 6.93 -1.40
C PHE A 75 3.27 5.90 -0.35
N ILE A 76 2.57 4.78 -0.22
CA ILE A 76 3.01 3.68 0.66
C ILE A 76 4.36 3.13 0.19
N GLY A 77 4.50 2.83 -1.10
CA GLY A 77 5.73 2.26 -1.65
C GLY A 77 6.95 3.17 -1.50
N VAL A 78 6.81 4.45 -1.83
CA VAL A 78 7.87 5.45 -1.66
C VAL A 78 8.14 5.71 -0.18
N GLY A 79 7.09 5.82 0.64
CA GLY A 79 7.21 6.01 2.09
C GLY A 79 7.92 4.84 2.78
N ALA A 80 7.75 3.61 2.28
CA ALA A 80 8.41 2.42 2.81
C ALA A 80 9.94 2.55 2.77
N LEU A 81 10.50 3.21 1.75
CA LEU A 81 11.95 3.43 1.63
C LEU A 81 12.53 4.30 2.75
N LEU A 82 11.69 5.03 3.50
CA LEU A 82 12.11 5.80 4.68
C LEU A 82 12.28 4.93 5.92
N LEU A 83 11.56 3.80 6.03
CA LEU A 83 11.50 3.01 7.26
C LEU A 83 12.86 2.57 7.81
N PRO A 84 13.87 2.20 6.98
CA PRO A 84 15.20 1.86 7.49
C PRO A 84 15.87 3.00 8.26
N LEU A 85 15.59 4.25 7.90
CA LEU A 85 16.16 5.42 8.56
C LEU A 85 15.57 5.65 9.97
N LEU A 86 14.47 4.97 10.32
CA LEU A 86 13.90 5.01 11.66
C LEU A 86 14.63 4.09 12.66
N VAL A 87 15.38 3.11 12.16
CA VAL A 87 16.10 2.11 12.97
C VAL A 87 17.45 2.67 13.42
N ARG A 88 17.73 2.57 14.72
CA ARG A 88 19.04 2.92 15.29
C ARG A 88 19.83 1.65 15.61
N GLY A 89 21.06 1.59 15.11
CA GLY A 89 21.95 0.45 15.33
C GLY A 89 21.58 -0.80 14.52
N ARG A 90 22.13 -1.96 14.92
CA ARG A 90 22.06 -3.19 14.13
C ARG A 90 20.76 -3.99 14.33
N LYS A 91 20.09 -3.82 15.48
CA LYS A 91 18.93 -4.63 15.87
C LYS A 91 17.73 -4.28 14.99
N GLY A 92 17.31 -5.22 14.14
CA GLY A 92 16.16 -5.05 13.24
C GLY A 92 16.46 -4.31 11.94
N ALA A 93 17.69 -3.83 11.72
CA ALA A 93 18.06 -3.03 10.54
C ALA A 93 17.88 -3.80 9.23
N VAL A 94 18.48 -5.00 9.12
CA VAL A 94 18.40 -5.83 7.91
C VAL A 94 16.95 -6.22 7.60
N VAL A 95 16.20 -6.66 8.63
CA VAL A 95 14.79 -7.04 8.48
C VAL A 95 13.95 -5.86 7.99
N THR A 96 14.20 -4.66 8.52
CA THR A 96 13.51 -3.45 8.08
C THR A 96 13.84 -3.12 6.63
N ILE A 97 15.12 -3.20 6.23
CA ILE A 97 15.54 -2.96 4.83
C ILE A 97 14.85 -3.94 3.88
N VAL A 98 14.90 -5.24 4.18
CA VAL A 98 14.27 -6.28 3.35
C VAL A 98 12.77 -6.03 3.23
N GLY A 99 12.08 -5.82 4.35
CA GLY A 99 10.65 -5.54 4.34
C GLY A 99 10.30 -4.25 3.58
N SER A 100 11.11 -3.20 3.72
CA SER A 100 10.90 -1.92 3.03
C SER A 100 11.05 -2.04 1.52
N LEU A 101 12.02 -2.81 1.05
CA LEU A 101 12.22 -3.07 -0.39
C LEU A 101 11.09 -3.93 -0.96
N MET A 102 10.64 -4.96 -0.21
CA MET A 102 9.48 -5.78 -0.58
C MET A 102 8.21 -4.93 -0.68
N MET A 103 7.96 -4.08 0.33
CA MET A 103 6.84 -3.13 0.32
C MET A 103 6.92 -2.20 -0.89
N ALA A 104 8.05 -1.53 -1.08
CA ALA A 104 8.23 -0.58 -2.17
C ALA A 104 7.94 -1.24 -3.52
N LEU A 105 8.53 -2.42 -3.78
CA LEU A 105 8.31 -3.16 -5.01
C LEU A 105 6.84 -3.55 -5.19
N GLY A 106 6.23 -4.16 -4.17
CA GLY A 106 4.86 -4.66 -4.28
C GLY A 106 3.82 -3.54 -4.42
N PHE A 107 3.92 -2.49 -3.61
CA PHE A 107 2.98 -1.35 -3.69
C PHE A 107 3.14 -0.58 -5.00
N LEU A 108 4.35 -0.34 -5.49
CA LEU A 108 4.54 0.31 -6.78
C LEU A 108 4.03 -0.56 -7.94
N ASN A 109 4.11 -1.89 -7.81
CA ASN A 109 3.54 -2.81 -8.79
C ASN A 109 1.99 -2.78 -8.78
N ILE A 110 1.36 -2.88 -7.61
CA ILE A 110 -0.12 -2.78 -7.47
C ILE A 110 -0.63 -1.45 -8.04
N SER A 111 0.10 -0.36 -7.83
CA SER A 111 -0.21 0.94 -8.44
C SER A 111 -0.35 0.86 -9.97
N GLY A 112 0.48 0.05 -10.65
CA GLY A 112 0.37 -0.18 -12.08
C GLY A 112 -0.87 -0.97 -12.48
N ASN A 113 -1.29 -1.94 -11.66
CA ASN A 113 -2.47 -2.75 -11.92
C ASN A 113 -3.77 -1.97 -11.90
N LEU A 114 -3.85 -0.88 -11.15
CA LEU A 114 -5.08 -0.08 -11.06
C LEU A 114 -5.42 0.64 -12.37
N LEU A 115 -4.50 0.67 -13.33
CA LEU A 115 -4.83 1.05 -14.70
C LEU A 115 -5.79 0.05 -15.36
N SER A 116 -5.76 -1.24 -14.96
CA SER A 116 -6.66 -2.26 -15.49
C SER A 116 -8.13 -1.99 -15.19
N ASP A 117 -8.45 -1.36 -14.05
CA ASP A 117 -9.82 -0.97 -13.68
C ASP A 117 -10.44 -0.07 -14.76
N TRP A 118 -9.65 0.81 -15.37
CA TRP A 118 -10.10 1.71 -16.43
C TRP A 118 -10.43 0.94 -17.71
N TRP A 119 -9.57 -0.01 -18.08
CA TRP A 119 -9.81 -0.86 -19.25
C TRP A 119 -11.02 -1.76 -19.04
N ILE A 120 -11.14 -2.40 -17.89
CA ILE A 120 -12.24 -3.32 -17.56
C ILE A 120 -13.57 -2.56 -17.48
N MET A 121 -13.58 -1.35 -16.89
CA MET A 121 -14.72 -0.45 -16.90
C MET A 121 -15.18 -0.16 -18.34
N GLU A 122 -14.28 0.23 -19.23
CA GLU A 122 -14.63 0.52 -20.62
C GLU A 122 -15.09 -0.74 -21.38
N LEU A 123 -14.49 -1.90 -21.12
CA LEU A 123 -14.96 -3.16 -21.70
C LEU A 123 -16.40 -3.45 -21.29
N GLY A 124 -16.74 -3.36 -19.99
CA GLY A 124 -18.09 -3.63 -19.49
C GLY A 124 -19.14 -2.61 -19.96
N ARG A 125 -18.72 -1.40 -20.34
CA ARG A 125 -19.64 -0.36 -20.86
C ARG A 125 -19.91 -0.47 -22.35
N ASN A 126 -18.95 -0.98 -23.12
CA ASN A 126 -18.98 -0.91 -24.58
C ASN A 126 -19.16 -2.27 -25.26
N LEU A 127 -19.08 -3.38 -24.53
CA LEU A 127 -19.22 -4.73 -25.07
C LEU A 127 -20.32 -5.52 -24.34
N PRO A 128 -20.89 -6.55 -24.98
CA PRO A 128 -21.66 -7.56 -24.28
C PRO A 128 -20.83 -8.18 -23.14
N ILE A 129 -21.47 -8.49 -22.01
CA ILE A 129 -20.78 -8.92 -20.78
C ILE A 129 -19.92 -10.17 -21.01
N GLU A 130 -20.38 -11.11 -21.84
CA GLU A 130 -19.65 -12.33 -22.16
C GLU A 130 -18.33 -12.02 -22.89
N GLN A 131 -18.33 -11.02 -23.78
CA GLN A 131 -17.12 -10.59 -24.50
C GLN A 131 -16.17 -9.81 -23.59
N ALA A 132 -16.71 -8.93 -22.74
CA ALA A 132 -15.92 -8.17 -21.77
C ALA A 132 -15.20 -9.11 -20.79
N VAL A 133 -15.92 -10.13 -20.26
CA VAL A 133 -15.36 -11.16 -19.38
C VAL A 133 -14.30 -11.99 -20.11
N ALA A 134 -14.58 -12.48 -21.32
CA ALA A 134 -13.62 -13.28 -22.08
C ALA A 134 -12.31 -12.52 -22.36
N LEU A 135 -12.38 -11.21 -22.65
CA LEU A 135 -11.20 -10.37 -22.84
C LEU A 135 -10.44 -10.16 -21.54
N ALA A 136 -11.14 -9.89 -20.42
CA ALA A 136 -10.51 -9.71 -19.13
C ALA A 136 -9.82 -10.99 -18.64
N GLU A 137 -10.48 -12.15 -18.73
CA GLU A 137 -9.88 -13.45 -18.39
C GLU A 137 -8.73 -13.82 -19.32
N GLY A 138 -8.86 -13.53 -20.62
CA GLY A 138 -7.79 -13.74 -21.59
C GLY A 138 -6.52 -12.96 -21.23
N ALA A 139 -6.67 -11.70 -20.82
CA ALA A 139 -5.55 -10.87 -20.36
C ALA A 139 -4.92 -11.43 -19.07
N LEU A 140 -5.75 -11.82 -18.08
CA LEU A 140 -5.30 -12.38 -16.80
C LEU A 140 -4.63 -13.75 -16.95
N GLY A 141 -4.99 -14.52 -17.97
CA GLY A 141 -4.47 -15.86 -18.26
C GLY A 141 -3.04 -15.89 -18.82
N HIS A 142 -2.44 -14.75 -19.17
CA HIS A 142 -1.09 -14.72 -19.73
C HIS A 142 -0.01 -15.05 -18.68
N GLY A 143 0.84 -16.03 -18.99
CA GLY A 143 1.84 -16.55 -18.03
C GLY A 143 2.86 -15.51 -17.54
N LEU A 144 3.27 -14.53 -18.36
CA LEU A 144 4.18 -13.47 -17.92
C LEU A 144 3.51 -12.48 -16.95
N LEU A 145 2.20 -12.31 -17.03
CA LEU A 145 1.45 -11.50 -16.07
C LEU A 145 1.46 -12.14 -14.67
N GLN A 146 1.59 -13.47 -14.58
CA GLN A 146 1.74 -14.15 -13.29
C GLN A 146 3.05 -13.78 -12.58
N VAL A 147 4.13 -13.52 -13.35
CA VAL A 147 5.40 -13.02 -12.79
C VAL A 147 5.23 -11.61 -12.25
N TRP A 148 4.48 -10.78 -12.96
CA TRP A 148 4.11 -9.44 -12.51
C TRP A 148 3.28 -9.50 -11.22
N ASN A 149 2.20 -10.30 -11.21
CA ASN A 149 1.29 -10.42 -10.07
C ASN A 149 1.95 -11.00 -8.82
N PHE A 150 2.94 -11.90 -8.99
CA PHE A 150 3.71 -12.41 -7.86
C PHE A 150 4.36 -11.30 -7.03
N THR A 151 4.79 -10.20 -7.67
CA THR A 151 5.41 -9.09 -6.94
C THR A 151 4.43 -8.34 -6.04
N GLU A 152 3.12 -8.41 -6.30
CA GLU A 152 2.09 -7.83 -5.42
C GLU A 152 2.08 -8.48 -4.05
N MET A 153 2.36 -9.79 -3.96
CA MET A 153 2.47 -10.50 -2.66
C MET A 153 3.58 -9.91 -1.78
N LEU A 154 4.59 -9.28 -2.37
CA LEU A 154 5.62 -8.58 -1.63
C LEU A 154 5.10 -7.33 -0.91
N SER A 155 3.98 -6.75 -1.33
CA SER A 155 3.34 -5.65 -0.59
C SER A 155 2.88 -6.13 0.79
N LEU A 156 2.13 -7.22 0.85
CA LEU A 156 1.58 -7.80 2.07
C LEU A 156 2.68 -8.39 2.97
N LEU A 157 3.54 -9.23 2.39
CA LEU A 157 4.66 -9.83 3.11
C LEU A 157 5.64 -8.76 3.58
N GLY A 158 5.93 -7.78 2.73
CA GLY A 158 6.80 -6.66 3.04
C GLY A 158 6.30 -5.86 4.24
N VAL A 159 4.99 -5.59 4.33
CA VAL A 159 4.39 -4.89 5.48
C VAL A 159 4.69 -5.63 6.77
N VAL A 160 4.47 -6.95 6.81
CA VAL A 160 4.73 -7.76 8.00
C VAL A 160 6.23 -7.76 8.33
N VAL A 161 7.08 -8.02 7.35
CA VAL A 161 8.55 -8.08 7.54
C VAL A 161 9.09 -6.73 8.02
N ALA A 162 8.68 -5.62 7.41
CA ALA A 162 9.10 -4.28 7.81
C ALA A 162 8.68 -3.99 9.26
N GLN A 163 7.45 -4.34 9.63
CA GLN A 163 6.95 -4.15 10.99
C GLN A 163 7.69 -5.02 12.02
N VAL A 164 8.06 -6.25 11.68
CA VAL A 164 8.94 -7.08 12.53
C VAL A 164 10.28 -6.38 12.73
N GLY A 165 10.88 -5.84 11.67
CA GLY A 165 12.13 -5.09 11.74
C GLY A 165 12.03 -3.87 12.68
N LEU A 166 10.99 -3.07 12.50
CA LEU A 166 10.72 -1.87 13.29
C LEU A 166 10.40 -2.20 14.75
N ALA A 167 9.63 -3.26 15.02
CA ALA A 167 9.31 -3.71 16.38
C ALA A 167 10.55 -4.25 17.10
N ARG A 168 11.38 -5.05 16.40
CA ARG A 168 12.68 -5.51 16.93
C ARG A 168 13.62 -4.35 17.25
N ALA A 169 13.57 -3.28 16.46
CA ALA A 169 14.33 -2.05 16.66
C ALA A 169 13.74 -1.12 17.75
N GLY A 170 12.56 -1.44 18.31
CA GLY A 170 11.87 -0.60 19.30
C GLY A 170 11.26 0.68 18.72
N VAL A 171 11.12 0.79 17.39
CA VAL A 171 10.48 1.94 16.74
C VAL A 171 8.96 1.92 16.90
N ILE A 172 8.38 0.72 16.86
CA ILE A 172 6.95 0.45 17.07
C ILE A 172 6.76 -0.69 18.08
N GLY A 173 5.55 -0.86 18.59
CA GLY A 173 5.22 -1.96 19.51
C GLY A 173 4.91 -3.26 18.76
N TRP A 174 5.09 -4.41 19.42
CA TRP A 174 4.86 -5.74 18.83
C TRP A 174 3.41 -5.99 18.39
N TRP A 175 2.43 -5.22 18.90
CA TRP A 175 1.04 -5.25 18.44
C TRP A 175 0.90 -4.96 16.93
N ALA A 176 1.86 -4.21 16.38
CA ALA A 176 1.83 -3.79 14.99
C ALA A 176 1.97 -5.02 14.06
N VAL A 177 2.85 -5.97 14.40
CA VAL A 177 3.14 -7.13 13.55
C VAL A 177 1.91 -8.00 13.23
N PRO A 178 1.11 -8.47 14.21
CA PRO A 178 -0.06 -9.28 13.90
C PRO A 178 -1.23 -8.48 13.30
N LEU A 179 -1.29 -7.16 13.48
CA LEU A 179 -2.45 -6.37 13.08
C LEU A 179 -2.76 -6.46 11.56
N PRO A 180 -1.83 -6.24 10.62
CA PRO A 180 -2.11 -6.39 9.20
C PRO A 180 -2.58 -7.79 8.82
N VAL A 181 -2.03 -8.83 9.47
CA VAL A 181 -2.40 -10.23 9.22
C VAL A 181 -3.83 -10.48 9.67
N VAL A 182 -4.17 -10.07 10.89
CA VAL A 182 -5.53 -10.21 11.45
C VAL A 182 -6.54 -9.42 10.62
N CYS A 183 -6.22 -8.19 10.25
CA CYS A 183 -7.07 -7.38 9.39
C CYS A 183 -7.27 -8.04 8.01
N LEU A 184 -6.21 -8.51 7.36
CA LEU A 184 -6.33 -9.16 6.06
C LEU A 184 -7.17 -10.44 6.13
N LEU A 185 -6.89 -11.33 7.09
CA LEU A 185 -7.68 -12.55 7.31
C LEU A 185 -9.13 -12.23 7.68
N GLY A 186 -9.33 -11.18 8.48
CA GLY A 186 -10.66 -10.68 8.82
C GLY A 186 -11.42 -10.20 7.59
N ALA A 187 -10.77 -9.48 6.67
CA ALA A 187 -11.38 -9.03 5.43
C ALA A 187 -11.86 -10.19 4.56
N PHE A 188 -11.10 -11.29 4.46
CA PHE A 188 -11.51 -12.50 3.74
C PHE A 188 -12.71 -13.24 4.37
N ALA A 189 -12.99 -13.00 5.66
CA ALA A 189 -14.11 -13.59 6.35
C ALA A 189 -15.39 -12.74 6.26
N LEU A 190 -15.33 -11.54 5.69
CA LEU A 190 -16.46 -10.62 5.60
C LEU A 190 -17.25 -10.81 4.30
N PRO A 191 -18.59 -10.70 4.34
CA PRO A 191 -19.39 -10.68 3.12
C PRO A 191 -19.07 -9.47 2.24
N LEU A 192 -18.99 -9.65 0.92
CA LEU A 192 -18.80 -8.56 -0.05
C LEU A 192 -19.88 -7.47 0.04
N SER A 193 -21.06 -7.81 0.55
CA SER A 193 -22.15 -6.86 0.82
C SER A 193 -21.85 -5.84 1.92
N MET A 194 -20.70 -5.95 2.59
CA MET A 194 -20.24 -5.01 3.63
C MET A 194 -18.98 -4.22 3.21
N PRO A 195 -18.99 -3.49 2.07
CA PRO A 195 -17.77 -2.88 1.52
C PRO A 195 -17.13 -1.84 2.44
N LEU A 196 -17.92 -1.10 3.21
CA LEU A 196 -17.41 -0.13 4.19
C LEU A 196 -16.69 -0.82 5.36
N LEU A 197 -17.19 -1.96 5.82
CA LEU A 197 -16.55 -2.72 6.89
C LEU A 197 -15.24 -3.36 6.40
N ILE A 198 -15.26 -3.93 5.20
CA ILE A 198 -14.04 -4.44 4.54
C ILE A 198 -13.01 -3.32 4.43
N SER A 199 -13.41 -2.14 3.96
CA SER A 199 -12.54 -0.96 3.84
C SER A 199 -11.98 -0.51 5.20
N ALA A 200 -12.80 -0.51 6.26
CA ALA A 200 -12.35 -0.17 7.61
C ALA A 200 -11.31 -1.16 8.13
N VAL A 201 -11.55 -2.46 7.93
CA VAL A 201 -10.64 -3.53 8.35
C VAL A 201 -9.32 -3.45 7.58
N VAL A 202 -9.35 -3.29 6.26
CA VAL A 202 -8.14 -3.14 5.44
C VAL A 202 -7.42 -1.83 5.76
N GLY A 203 -8.13 -0.72 5.97
CA GLY A 203 -7.54 0.55 6.41
C GLY A 203 -6.80 0.42 7.75
N ALA A 204 -7.38 -0.33 8.70
CA ALA A 204 -6.75 -0.61 9.99
C ALA A 204 -5.44 -1.40 9.85
N ALA A 205 -5.30 -2.24 8.81
CA ALA A 205 -4.06 -2.97 8.52
C ALA A 205 -2.86 -2.02 8.31
N PHE A 206 -3.11 -0.79 7.85
CA PHE A 206 -2.08 0.22 7.58
C PHE A 206 -1.83 1.20 8.73
N ALA A 207 -2.57 1.11 9.83
CA ALA A 207 -2.37 1.96 11.00
C ALA A 207 -0.91 1.99 11.52
N PRO A 208 -0.15 0.87 11.52
CA PRO A 208 1.26 0.89 11.91
C PRO A 208 2.15 1.79 11.06
N LEU A 209 1.86 1.93 9.76
CA LEU A 209 2.61 2.80 8.86
C LEU A 209 2.35 4.27 9.18
N VAL A 210 1.09 4.62 9.45
CA VAL A 210 0.71 5.96 9.90
C VAL A 210 1.42 6.31 11.21
N VAL A 211 1.45 5.38 12.17
CA VAL A 211 2.17 5.55 13.42
C VAL A 211 3.68 5.74 13.18
N ALA A 212 4.29 4.99 12.27
CA ALA A 212 5.68 5.15 11.89
C ALA A 212 5.95 6.53 11.26
N GLY A 213 5.07 7.01 10.36
CA GLY A 213 5.12 8.33 9.77
C GLY A 213 5.01 9.45 10.80
N ILE A 214 4.06 9.37 11.73
CA ILE A 214 3.91 10.34 12.83
C ILE A 214 5.17 10.38 13.71
N ARG A 215 5.74 9.21 14.04
CA ARG A 215 7.00 9.14 14.79
C ARG A 215 8.16 9.73 14.03
N ALA A 216 8.21 9.55 12.71
CA ALA A 216 9.21 10.18 11.86
C ALA A 216 9.08 11.71 11.89
N MET A 217 7.86 12.25 11.72
CA MET A 217 7.60 13.69 11.74
C MET A 217 7.98 14.37 13.07
N ARG A 218 7.86 13.67 14.19
CA ARG A 218 8.22 14.19 15.52
C ARG A 218 9.72 14.17 15.80
N ARG A 219 10.53 13.50 14.98
CA ARG A 219 11.98 13.45 15.15
C ARG A 219 12.64 14.62 14.43
N PRO A 220 13.64 15.28 15.03
CA PRO A 220 14.48 16.21 14.30
C PRO A 220 15.19 15.44 13.17
N ALA A 221 15.12 15.98 11.95
CA ALA A 221 15.69 15.37 10.76
C ALA A 221 17.22 15.32 10.87
#